data_AF-A0A1Z9VKS9-F1
#
_entry.id   AF-A0A1Z9VKS9-F1
#
_cell.length_a   1.000
_cell.length_b   1.000
_cell.length_c   1.000
_cell.angle_alpha   90.00
_cell.angle_beta   90.00
_cell.angle_gamma   90.00
#
_symmetry.space_group_name_H-M   'P 1'
#
loop_
_entity.id
_entity.type
_entity.pdbx_description
1 polymer ?
#
loop_
_entity_poly.entity_id
_entity_poly.type
_entity_poly.pdbx_seq_one_letter_code
_entity_poly.pdbx_strand_id
1 'polypeptide(L)' 'MTEKVFKQVLPLVNDPEKYSFLCEYVKYRIEMLRNYMETEVDPSKLRYVQGQIAELRRFLTLQDEAREKSR' A
#
# COMPACT_ATOMS: atom_id res chain seq x y z
N MET A 1 -5.70 7.95 9.12
CA MET A 1 -7.06 7.41 8.81
C MET A 1 -7.88 7.46 10.08
N THR A 2 -9.17 7.76 9.98
CA THR A 2 -10.08 7.76 11.14
C THR A 2 -10.67 6.37 11.35
N GLU A 3 -11.16 6.07 12.55
CA GLU A 3 -11.83 4.80 12.90
C GLU A 3 -12.95 4.44 11.91
N LYS A 4 -13.74 5.44 11.48
CA LYS A 4 -14.79 5.30 10.47
C LYS A 4 -14.25 4.73 9.15
N VAL A 5 -13.09 5.20 8.70
CA VAL A 5 -12.47 4.73 7.45
C VAL A 5 -11.99 3.29 7.62
N PHE A 6 -11.39 2.93 8.76
CA PHE A 6 -10.98 1.54 9.01
C PHE A 6 -12.16 0.57 8.99
N LYS A 7 -13.29 0.94 9.60
CA LYS A 7 -14.53 0.16 9.54
C LYS A 7 -15.06 -0.04 8.11
N GLN A 8 -14.93 0.98 7.26
CA GLN A 8 -15.33 0.90 5.85
C GLN A 8 -14.39 0.03 5.00
N VAL A 9 -13.14 -0.15 5.41
CA VAL A 9 -12.14 -0.97 4.72
C VAL A 9 -12.22 -2.44 5.11
N LEU A 10 -12.77 -2.78 6.28
CA LEU A 10 -12.94 -4.16 6.76
C LEU A 10 -13.52 -5.13 5.70
N PRO A 11 -14.58 -4.79 4.92
CA PRO A 11 -15.12 -5.70 3.91
C PRO A 11 -14.12 -6.03 2.79
N LEU A 12 -13.22 -5.10 2.46
CA LEU A 12 -12.18 -5.31 1.45
C LEU A 12 -11.08 -6.23 1.98
N VAL A 13 -10.58 -5.95 3.19
CA VAL A 13 -9.44 -6.70 3.76
C VAL A 13 -9.83 -8.05 4.37
N ASN A 14 -11.11 -8.27 4.69
CA ASN A 14 -11.60 -9.56 5.19
C ASN A 14 -12.02 -10.52 4.08
N ASP A 15 -12.13 -10.06 2.83
CA ASP A 15 -12.29 -10.93 1.67
C ASP A 15 -10.89 -11.41 1.23
N PRO A 16 -10.53 -12.69 1.46
CA PRO A 16 -9.18 -13.18 1.25
C PRO A 16 -8.75 -13.14 -0.22
N GLU A 17 -9.68 -13.35 -1.14
CA GLU A 17 -9.39 -13.35 -2.58
C GLU A 17 -9.15 -11.91 -3.06
N LYS A 18 -10.07 -10.98 -2.75
CA LYS A 18 -9.93 -9.58 -3.15
C LYS A 18 -8.72 -8.90 -2.51
N TYR A 19 -8.44 -9.20 -1.25
CA TYR A 19 -7.25 -8.66 -0.57
C TYR A 19 -5.96 -9.24 -1.15
N SER A 20 -5.95 -10.51 -1.56
CA SER A 20 -4.80 -11.10 -2.27
C SER A 20 -4.52 -10.40 -3.59
N PHE A 21 -5.55 -10.16 -4.41
CA PHE A 21 -5.40 -9.41 -5.67
C PHE A 21 -4.88 -7.99 -5.45
N LEU A 22 -5.36 -7.30 -4.42
CA LEU A 22 -4.84 -5.99 -4.04
C LEU A 22 -3.35 -6.07 -3.66
N CYS A 23 -2.97 -7.06 -2.84
CA CYS A 23 -1.58 -7.27 -2.44
C CYS A 23 -0.67 -7.54 -3.64
N GLU A 24 -1.12 -8.36 -4.60
CA GLU A 24 -0.39 -8.64 -5.84
C GLU A 24 -0.20 -7.38 -6.68
N TYR A 25 -1.27 -6.61 -6.89
CA TYR A 25 -1.19 -5.34 -7.60
C TYR A 25 -0.24 -4.35 -6.92
N VAL A 26 -0.29 -4.24 -5.58
CA VAL A 26 0.60 -3.39 -4.80
C VAL A 26 2.06 -3.81 -4.97
N LYS A 27 2.37 -5.12 -4.90
CA LYS A 27 3.72 -5.65 -5.13
C LYS A 27 4.21 -5.31 -6.53
N TYR A 28 3.38 -5.52 -7.55
CA TYR A 28 3.69 -5.16 -8.93
C TYR A 28 4.00 -3.65 -9.08
N ARG A 29 3.17 -2.78 -8.49
CA ARG A 29 3.40 -1.33 -8.52
C ARG A 29 4.67 -0.90 -7.81
N ILE A 30 4.97 -1.49 -6.66
CA ILE A 30 6.24 -1.24 -5.96
C ILE A 30 7.42 -1.60 -6.86
N GLU A 31 7.38 -2.76 -7.52
CA GLU A 31 8.47 -3.18 -8.40
C GLU A 31 8.66 -2.23 -9.59
N MET A 32 7.58 -1.80 -10.23
CA MET A 32 7.63 -0.78 -11.29
C MET A 32 8.29 0.52 -10.82
N LEU A 33 7.98 0.97 -9.60
CA LEU A 33 8.59 2.17 -9.02
C LEU A 33 10.07 1.95 -8.66
N ARG A 34 10.47 0.74 -8.24
CA ARG A 34 11.87 0.40 -8.01
C ARG A 34 12.67 0.42 -9.30
N ASN A 35 12.15 -0.19 -10.37
CA ASN A 35 12.76 -0.16 -11.69
C ASN A 35 12.92 1.28 -12.21
N TYR A 36 11.93 2.14 -11.98
CA TYR A 36 12.04 3.56 -12.31
C TYR A 36 13.23 4.24 -11.59
N MET A 37 13.40 3.97 -10.28
CA MET A 37 14.51 4.54 -9.50
C MET A 37 15.90 4.09 -9.97
N GLU A 38 16.04 2.98 -10.69
CA GLU A 38 17.34 2.52 -11.20
C GLU A 38 17.92 3.45 -12.28
N THR A 39 17.06 4.20 -12.97
CA THR A 39 17.44 5.07 -14.08
C THR A 39 17.27 6.56 -13.77
N GLU A 40 16.60 6.90 -12.68
CA GLU A 40 16.35 8.29 -12.29
C GLU A 40 17.55 8.88 -11.55
N VAL A 41 17.96 10.09 -11.96
CA VAL A 41 19.13 10.78 -11.43
C VAL A 41 18.76 11.97 -10.55
N ASP A 42 17.53 12.48 -10.66
CA ASP A 42 17.04 13.58 -9.84
C ASP A 42 16.71 13.10 -8.41
N PRO A 43 17.47 13.53 -7.38
CA PRO A 43 17.24 13.11 -6.01
C PRO A 43 15.86 13.50 -5.45
N SER A 44 15.25 14.57 -5.97
CA SER A 44 13.91 15.01 -5.54
C SER A 44 12.83 14.05 -6.03
N LYS A 45 12.95 13.56 -7.27
CA LYS A 45 12.05 12.53 -7.80
C LYS A 45 12.24 11.20 -7.10
N LEU A 46 13.47 10.81 -6.80
CA LEU A 46 13.75 9.60 -6.00
C LEU A 46 13.06 9.66 -4.63
N ARG A 47 13.17 10.78 -3.90
CA ARG A 47 12.47 10.97 -2.62
C ARG A 47 10.96 10.86 -2.76
N TYR A 48 10.40 11.44 -3.81
CA TYR A 48 8.96 11.37 -4.07
C TYR A 48 8.50 9.92 -4.31
N VAL A 49 9.22 9.18 -5.15
CA VAL A 49 8.94 7.77 -5.45
C VAL A 49 9.09 6.89 -4.20
N GLN A 50 10.08 7.15 -3.36
CA GLN A 50 10.22 6.46 -2.07
C GLN A 50 9.01 6.69 -1.17
N GLY A 51 8.45 7.91 -1.14
CA GLY A 51 7.20 8.21 -0.45
C GLY A 51 6.01 7.43 -1.00
N GLN A 52 5.90 7.31 -2.32
CA GLN A 52 4.86 6.48 -2.95
C GLN A 52 4.99 4.99 -2.60
N ILE A 53 6.21 4.45 -2.60
CA ILE A 53 6.48 3.07 -2.18
C ILE A 53 6.12 2.87 -0.71
N ALA A 54 6.46 3.83 0.15
CA ALA A 54 6.12 3.76 1.57
C ALA A 54 4.60 3.69 1.78
N GLU A 55 3.82 4.51 1.07
CA GLU A 55 2.36 4.47 1.14
C GLU A 55 1.80 3.15 0.58
N LEU A 56 2.33 2.67 -0.55
CA LEU A 56 1.94 1.37 -1.12
C LEU A 56 2.16 0.22 -0.12
N ARG A 57 3.26 0.23 0.64
CA ARG A 57 3.53 -0.80 1.65
C ARG A 57 2.50 -0.85 2.76
N ARG A 58 1.82 0.27 3.06
CA ARG A 58 0.73 0.29 4.06
C ARG A 58 -0.48 -0.53 3.63
N PHE A 59 -0.69 -0.72 2.34
CA PHE A 59 -1.73 -1.62 1.84
C PHE A 59 -1.46 -3.09 2.16
N LEU A 60 -0.19 -3.48 2.35
CA LEU A 60 0.17 -4.85 2.70
C LEU A 60 -0.12 -5.17 4.16
N THR A 61 -0.11 -4.16 5.03
CA THR A 61 -0.43 -4.24 6.47
C THR A 61 -1.85 -3.79 6.79
N LEU A 62 -2.64 -3.47 5.77
CA LEU A 62 -3.95 -2.83 5.93
C LEU A 62 -4.96 -3.72 6.66
N GLN A 63 -4.89 -5.05 6.49
CA GLN A 63 -5.74 -5.99 7.22
C GLN A 63 -5.51 -5.91 8.73
N ASP A 64 -4.23 -5.90 9.15
CA ASP A 64 -3.87 -5.83 10.57
C ASP A 64 -4.23 -4.47 11.15
N GLU A 65 -3.90 -3.39 10.43
CA GLU A 65 -4.25 -2.02 10.83
C GLU A 65 -5.77 -1.83 10.96
N ALA A 66 -6.55 -2.34 10.00
CA ALA A 66 -8.01 -2.22 10.03
C ALA A 66 -8.61 -2.98 11.22
N ARG A 67 -8.12 -4.19 11.52
CA ARG A 67 -8.59 -5.00 12.65
C ARG A 67 -8.22 -4.41 14.01
N GLU A 68 -7.05 -3.81 14.13
CA GLU A 68 -6.60 -3.16 15.37
C GLU A 68 -7.38 -1.88 15.64
N LYS A 69 -7.54 -1.03 14.62
CA LYS A 69 -8.13 0.31 14.74
C LYS A 69 -9.65 0.35 14.61
N SER A 70 -10.31 -0.77 14.29
CA SER A 70 -11.78 -0.88 14.27
C SER A 70 -12.39 -1.37 15.58
N ARG A 71 -11.57 -1.75 16.57
CA ARG A 71 -11.98 -2.12 17.92
C ARG A 71 -12.38 -0.88 18.71
#